data_AF-A0A4U5NBP9-F1
#
_entry.id   AF-A0A4U5NBP9-F1
#
_cell.length_a   1.000
_cell.length_b   1.000
_cell.length_c   1.000
_cell.angle_alpha   90.00
_cell.angle_beta   90.00
_cell.angle_gamma   90.00
#
_symmetry.space_group_name_H-M   'P 1'
#
loop_
_entity.id
_entity.type
_entity.pdbx_description
1 polymer ?
#
loop_
_entity_poly.entity_id
_entity_poly.type
_entity_poly.pdbx_seq_one_letter_code
_entity_poly.pdbx_strand_id
1 'polypeptide(L)'
;MRLLVVLSALFCLQVSLASQDCRSCGNTITKKETGENVMPINVDVVDSLQECLTRTLGCRGYPGSSMTLFEWNNGNSGVSFGSVGDYVERVLQCSKGEWTLTENDYTEVINAVECTSVPTL
;
A
#
# COMPACT_ATOMS: atom_id res chain seq x y z
N MET A 1 -44.66 -39.81 -17.81
CA MET A 1 -43.31 -39.54 -17.29
C MET A 1 -42.48 -38.94 -18.43
N ARG A 2 -42.49 -37.62 -18.59
CA ARG A 2 -41.75 -36.90 -19.64
C ARG A 2 -40.90 -35.83 -18.98
N LEU A 3 -39.59 -36.00 -19.13
CA LEU A 3 -38.62 -35.02 -19.60
C LEU A 3 -38.77 -33.57 -19.10
N LEU A 4 -37.85 -33.15 -18.23
CA LEU A 4 -37.20 -31.83 -18.22
C LEU A 4 -35.97 -31.88 -17.29
N VAL A 5 -34.93 -32.55 -17.78
CA VAL A 5 -33.55 -32.22 -17.44
C VAL A 5 -33.17 -31.12 -18.42
N VAL A 6 -32.72 -29.97 -17.92
CA VAL A 6 -31.70 -29.03 -18.43
C VAL A 6 -31.98 -27.66 -17.80
N LEU A 7 -31.36 -27.42 -16.65
CA LEU A 7 -30.98 -26.07 -16.22
C LEU A 7 -29.57 -26.17 -15.62
N SER A 8 -28.68 -26.74 -16.43
CA SER A 8 -27.26 -26.84 -16.12
C SER A 8 -26.56 -25.57 -16.60
N ALA A 9 -25.83 -24.95 -15.66
CA ALA A 9 -24.59 -24.21 -15.87
C ALA A 9 -24.68 -22.90 -16.69
N LEU A 10 -25.22 -21.84 -16.09
CA LEU A 10 -24.93 -20.46 -16.51
C LEU A 10 -24.63 -19.58 -15.29
N PHE A 11 -23.66 -19.94 -14.45
CA PHE A 11 -23.24 -19.06 -13.34
C PHE A 11 -21.78 -19.23 -12.89
N CYS A 12 -20.86 -19.59 -13.79
CA CYS A 12 -19.43 -19.76 -13.44
C CYS A 12 -18.43 -18.99 -14.34
N LEU A 13 -18.80 -17.87 -14.98
CA LEU A 13 -17.88 -17.19 -15.91
C LEU A 13 -17.88 -15.65 -15.80
N GLN A 14 -17.75 -15.11 -14.60
CA GLN A 14 -17.61 -13.66 -14.38
C GLN A 14 -16.48 -13.28 -13.40
N VAL A 15 -15.55 -14.19 -13.07
CA VAL A 15 -14.55 -13.93 -12.01
C VAL A 15 -13.21 -13.38 -12.53
N SER A 16 -12.97 -13.31 -13.85
CA SER A 16 -11.58 -13.29 -14.34
C SER A 16 -11.00 -11.95 -14.80
N LEU A 17 -11.76 -10.84 -14.84
CA LEU A 17 -11.24 -9.57 -15.37
C LEU A 17 -10.65 -8.63 -14.29
N ALA A 18 -11.13 -8.72 -13.05
CA ALA A 18 -10.59 -7.88 -11.97
C ALA A 18 -9.19 -8.35 -11.50
N SER A 19 -8.82 -9.61 -11.74
CA SER A 19 -7.58 -10.18 -11.18
C SER A 19 -6.30 -9.85 -11.98
N GLN A 20 -6.40 -9.38 -13.24
CA GLN A 20 -5.21 -9.05 -14.03
C GLN A 20 -4.62 -7.70 -13.64
N ASP A 21 -5.46 -6.71 -13.33
CA ASP A 21 -4.97 -5.35 -13.13
C ASP A 21 -4.32 -5.14 -11.75
N CYS A 22 -4.51 -6.05 -10.80
CA CYS A 22 -3.85 -6.00 -9.49
C CYS A 22 -2.49 -6.73 -9.45
N ARG A 23 -2.00 -7.22 -10.60
CA ARG A 23 -0.70 -7.88 -10.75
C ARG A 23 0.29 -7.11 -11.62
N SER A 24 -0.02 -5.87 -11.99
CA SER A 24 0.73 -5.10 -12.98
C SER A 24 1.29 -3.77 -12.46
N CYS A 25 1.29 -3.52 -11.15
CA CYS A 25 1.85 -2.28 -10.60
C CYS A 25 3.36 -2.21 -10.82
N GLY A 26 3.81 -1.11 -11.43
CA GLY A 26 5.23 -0.80 -11.62
C GLY A 26 5.86 -0.15 -10.39
N ASN A 27 7.14 0.20 -10.48
CA ASN A 27 7.79 1.02 -9.45
C ASN A 27 7.47 2.51 -9.67
N THR A 28 6.22 2.91 -9.40
CA THR A 28 5.69 4.24 -9.71
C THR A 28 5.72 5.23 -8.53
N ILE A 29 5.98 4.75 -7.32
CA ILE A 29 6.00 5.59 -6.12
C ILE A 29 7.31 6.37 -6.03
N THR A 30 7.21 7.69 -6.00
CA THR A 30 8.34 8.59 -5.74
C THR A 30 8.65 8.62 -4.26
N LYS A 31 9.90 8.36 -3.88
CA LYS A 31 10.36 8.46 -2.50
C LYS A 31 11.11 9.77 -2.31
N LYS A 32 10.70 10.57 -1.33
CA LYS A 32 11.45 11.77 -0.96
C LYS A 32 12.48 11.39 0.10
N GLU A 33 13.75 11.61 -0.23
CA GLU A 33 14.91 11.18 0.58
C GLU A 33 15.74 12.37 1.08
N THR A 34 15.30 13.61 0.81
CA THR A 34 16.00 14.83 1.19
C THR A 34 15.08 15.81 1.88
N GLY A 35 15.55 16.40 2.98
CA GLY A 35 14.84 17.43 3.75
C GLY A 35 15.29 17.41 5.20
N GLU A 36 14.81 18.38 5.98
CA GLU A 36 14.98 18.34 7.43
C GLU A 36 14.15 17.18 8.01
N ASN A 37 14.74 16.40 8.91
CA ASN A 37 14.07 15.25 9.56
C ASN A 37 13.59 14.12 8.62
N VAL A 38 13.92 14.20 7.33
CA VAL A 38 13.59 13.16 6.34
C VAL A 38 14.51 11.96 6.54
N MET A 39 13.89 10.79 6.64
CA MET A 39 14.57 9.51 6.83
C MET A 39 14.44 8.65 5.56
N PRO A 40 15.45 7.83 5.23
CA PRO A 40 15.35 6.92 4.11
C PRO A 40 14.31 5.81 4.40
N ILE A 41 13.61 5.38 3.36
CA ILE A 41 12.73 4.20 3.43
C ILE A 41 13.63 2.95 3.40
N ASN A 42 13.76 2.27 4.53
CA ASN A 42 14.69 1.15 4.72
C ASN A 42 14.08 -0.19 4.31
N VAL A 43 12.75 -0.28 4.26
CA VAL A 43 12.01 -1.46 3.81
C VAL A 43 11.19 -1.06 2.59
N ASP A 44 11.43 -1.74 1.47
CA ASP A 44 10.64 -1.61 0.26
C ASP A 44 10.61 -2.96 -0.45
N VAL A 45 9.58 -3.75 -0.18
CA VAL A 45 9.48 -5.13 -0.62
C VAL A 45 8.16 -5.32 -1.33
N VAL A 46 8.20 -5.85 -2.55
CA VAL A 46 7.00 -6.27 -3.30
C VAL A 46 6.80 -7.78 -3.10
N ASP A 47 5.63 -8.18 -2.61
CA ASP A 47 5.23 -9.59 -2.51
C ASP A 47 4.23 -9.94 -3.62
N SER A 48 4.58 -10.99 -4.37
CA SER A 48 3.80 -11.52 -5.50
C SER A 48 3.17 -12.89 -5.25
N LEU A 49 3.31 -13.44 -4.04
CA LEU A 49 2.74 -14.73 -3.65
C LEU A 49 1.23 -14.64 -3.37
N GLN A 50 0.75 -13.43 -3.05
CA GLN A 50 -0.66 -13.14 -2.81
C GLN A 50 -1.47 -13.12 -4.12
N GLU A 51 -2.81 -13.07 -4.00
CA GLU A 51 -3.72 -12.96 -5.16
C GLU A 51 -3.47 -11.68 -5.97
N CYS A 52 -3.21 -10.57 -5.27
CA CYS A 52 -2.78 -9.29 -5.83
C CYS A 52 -1.40 -8.92 -5.28
N LEU A 53 -0.63 -8.13 -6.03
CA LEU A 53 0.67 -7.65 -5.54
C LEU A 53 0.47 -6.76 -4.31
N THR A 54 1.34 -6.93 -3.32
CA THR A 54 1.46 -6.00 -2.20
C THR A 54 2.85 -5.41 -2.17
N ARG A 55 2.98 -4.21 -1.59
CA ARG A 55 4.26 -3.54 -1.40
C ARG A 55 4.35 -3.03 0.03
N THR A 56 5.29 -3.57 0.79
CA THR A 56 5.58 -3.13 2.16
C THR A 56 6.61 -2.04 2.13
N LEU A 57 6.24 -0.86 2.67
CA LEU A 57 7.13 0.26 2.91
C LEU A 57 7.37 0.40 4.41
N GLY A 58 8.61 0.53 4.82
CA GLY A 58 8.98 0.69 6.23
C GLY A 58 10.13 1.68 6.39
N CYS A 59 10.06 2.44 7.48
CA CYS A 59 11.01 3.48 7.79
C CYS A 59 11.30 3.51 9.28
N ARG A 60 12.60 3.56 9.60
CA ARG A 60 13.13 3.73 10.95
C ARG A 60 13.55 5.18 11.14
N GLY A 61 12.95 5.83 12.14
CA GLY A 61 13.32 7.14 12.62
C GLY A 61 14.60 7.16 13.46
N TYR A 62 14.89 8.32 14.05
CA TYR A 62 16.00 8.45 14.99
C TYR A 62 15.77 7.54 16.22
N PRO A 63 16.82 6.93 16.78
CA PRO A 63 16.71 6.26 18.06
C PRO A 63 16.15 7.22 19.13
N GLY A 64 15.05 6.83 19.76
CA GLY A 64 14.37 7.66 20.76
C GLY A 64 13.51 8.80 20.19
N SER A 65 13.25 8.85 18.89
CA SER A 65 12.34 9.83 18.31
C SER A 65 10.98 9.82 19.00
N SER A 66 10.42 11.01 19.20
CA SER A 66 9.07 11.16 19.73
C SER A 66 8.04 10.61 18.74
N MET A 67 8.35 10.66 17.44
CA MET A 67 7.46 10.24 16.39
C MET A 67 8.22 9.90 15.10
N THR A 68 7.72 8.91 14.37
CA THR A 68 8.10 8.59 12.99
C THR A 68 6.82 8.37 12.20
N LEU A 69 6.71 8.97 11.02
CA LEU A 69 5.51 8.92 10.20
C LEU A 69 5.85 8.83 8.71
N PHE A 70 4.88 8.36 7.94
CA PHE A 70 4.85 8.58 6.50
C PHE A 70 3.93 9.74 6.17
N GLU A 71 4.37 10.62 5.28
CA GLU A 71 3.54 11.60 4.60
C GLU A 71 3.27 11.13 3.17
N TRP A 72 2.00 11.14 2.77
CA TRP A 72 1.55 10.59 1.49
C TRP A 72 1.24 11.69 0.48
N ASN A 73 1.68 11.50 -0.76
CA ASN A 73 1.38 12.38 -1.89
C ASN A 73 1.71 13.86 -1.61
N ASN A 74 2.85 14.11 -0.95
CA ASN A 74 3.28 15.44 -0.51
C ASN A 74 2.26 16.13 0.41
N GLY A 75 1.67 15.37 1.33
CA GLY A 75 0.70 15.81 2.32
C GLY A 75 -0.76 15.81 1.86
N ASN A 76 -1.02 15.63 0.56
CA ASN A 76 -2.38 15.67 0.02
C ASN A 76 -3.26 14.49 0.47
N SER A 77 -2.63 13.39 0.88
CA SER A 77 -3.32 12.17 1.33
C SER A 77 -3.11 11.88 2.81
N GLY A 78 -2.69 12.90 3.57
CA GLY A 78 -2.49 12.81 5.01
C GLY A 78 -1.21 12.07 5.41
N VAL A 79 -1.22 11.56 6.65
CA VAL A 79 -0.05 10.92 7.28
C VAL A 79 -0.43 9.60 7.94
N SER A 80 0.50 8.65 7.92
CA SER A 80 0.42 7.41 8.69
C SER A 80 1.44 7.44 9.83
N PHE A 81 0.99 7.30 11.06
CA PHE A 81 1.89 7.26 12.22
C PHE A 81 2.44 5.86 12.48
N GLY A 82 3.69 5.81 12.94
CA GLY A 82 4.28 4.61 13.53
C GLY A 82 3.56 4.19 14.81
N SER A 83 3.47 2.88 15.06
CA SER A 83 2.97 2.35 16.33
C SER A 83 3.99 2.46 17.47
N VAL A 84 5.27 2.62 17.11
CA VAL A 84 6.40 2.82 18.01
C VAL A 84 7.14 4.07 17.54
N GLY A 85 7.57 4.92 18.47
CA GLY A 85 8.06 6.27 18.18
C GLY A 85 9.17 6.36 17.10
N ASP A 86 9.93 5.29 16.88
CA ASP A 86 11.04 5.21 15.92
C ASP A 86 10.75 4.33 14.68
N TYR A 87 9.53 3.82 14.48
CA TYR A 87 9.25 2.96 13.31
C TYR A 87 7.83 3.09 12.78
N VAL A 88 7.72 3.24 11.46
CA VAL A 88 6.46 3.22 10.71
C VAL A 88 6.56 2.22 9.56
N GLU A 89 5.50 1.44 9.36
CA GLU A 89 5.39 0.48 8.27
C GLU A 89 3.97 0.47 7.73
N ARG A 90 3.83 0.38 6.41
CA ARG A 90 2.54 0.24 5.72
C ARG A 90 2.64 -0.72 4.55
N VAL A 91 1.52 -1.40 4.31
CA VAL A 91 1.35 -2.31 3.18
C VAL A 91 0.42 -1.63 2.18
N LEU A 92 0.93 -1.42 0.97
CA LEU A 92 0.16 -0.98 -0.18
C LEU A 92 -0.34 -2.20 -0.93
N GLN A 93 -1.54 -2.10 -1.50
CA GLN A 93 -2.09 -3.11 -2.37
C GLN A 93 -2.10 -2.59 -3.81
N CYS A 94 -1.71 -3.42 -4.76
CA CYS A 94 -1.87 -3.10 -6.16
C CYS A 94 -3.35 -3.25 -6.57
N SER A 95 -3.88 -2.25 -7.25
CA SER A 95 -5.24 -2.28 -7.81
C SER A 95 -5.27 -1.44 -9.07
N LYS A 96 -5.76 -1.99 -10.18
CA LYS A 96 -5.88 -1.27 -11.46
C LYS A 96 -4.55 -0.66 -11.98
N GLY A 97 -3.43 -1.33 -11.71
CA GLY A 97 -2.10 -0.85 -12.06
C GLY A 97 -1.53 0.25 -11.14
N GLU A 98 -2.26 0.61 -10.08
CA GLU A 98 -1.91 1.66 -9.12
C GLU A 98 -1.66 1.08 -7.73
N TRP A 99 -0.72 1.66 -6.98
CA TRP A 99 -0.52 1.31 -5.58
C TRP A 99 -1.51 2.07 -4.72
N THR A 100 -2.33 1.37 -3.94
CA THR A 100 -3.32 1.97 -3.05
C THR A 100 -3.00 1.69 -1.59
N LEU A 101 -3.19 2.70 -0.73
CA LEU A 101 -3.19 2.56 0.73
C LEU A 101 -4.63 2.52 1.21
N THR A 102 -4.96 1.57 2.09
CA THR A 102 -6.24 1.56 2.81
C THR A 102 -5.99 1.73 4.31
N GLU A 103 -6.50 2.81 4.88
CA GLU A 103 -6.48 3.09 6.32
C GLU A 103 -7.82 3.67 6.78
N ASN A 104 -8.34 3.21 7.92
CA ASN A 104 -9.59 3.72 8.52
C ASN A 104 -10.77 3.76 7.52
N ASP A 105 -10.96 2.68 6.76
CA ASP A 105 -11.99 2.54 5.71
C ASP A 105 -11.86 3.52 4.52
N TYR A 106 -10.78 4.31 4.46
CA TYR A 106 -10.44 5.19 3.35
C TYR A 106 -9.37 4.53 2.47
N THR A 107 -9.53 4.61 1.14
CA THR A 107 -8.57 4.06 0.17
C THR A 107 -8.13 5.13 -0.80
N GLU A 108 -6.82 5.27 -1.00
CA GLU A 108 -6.21 6.32 -1.82
C GLU A 108 -5.09 5.75 -2.69
N VAL A 109 -4.91 6.31 -3.89
CA VAL A 109 -3.77 6.00 -4.76
C VAL A 109 -2.51 6.73 -4.27
N ILE A 110 -1.42 6.01 -4.11
CA ILE A 110 -0.14 6.52 -3.61
C ILE A 110 0.86 6.66 -4.76
N ASN A 111 1.27 7.89 -5.01
CA ASN A 111 2.25 8.27 -6.03
C ASN A 111 3.55 8.81 -5.41
N ALA A 112 3.51 9.29 -4.16
CA ALA A 112 4.69 9.73 -3.44
C ALA A 112 4.61 9.39 -1.94
N VAL A 113 5.78 9.18 -1.34
CA VAL A 113 5.95 8.94 0.09
C VAL A 113 7.18 9.67 0.59
N GLU A 114 7.05 10.30 1.74
CA GLU A 114 8.14 10.83 2.55
C GLU A 114 8.10 10.17 3.92
N CYS A 115 9.25 9.80 4.46
CA CYS A 115 9.34 9.43 5.87
C CYS A 115 9.98 10.55 6.67
N THR A 116 9.35 10.91 7.78
CA THR A 116 9.83 11.98 8.67
C THR A 116 9.91 11.47 10.10
N SER A 117 10.99 11.80 10.80
CA SER A 117 11.20 11.44 12.20
C SER A 117 11.51 12.67 13.06
N VAL A 118 10.74 12.85 14.13
CA VAL A 118 10.87 14.00 15.04
C VAL A 118 11.68 13.56 16.27
N PRO A 119 12.87 14.14 16.53
CA PRO A 119 13.65 13.84 17.73
C PRO A 119 12.85 14.12 19.01
N THR A 120 13.16 13.44 20.11
CA THR A 120 12.79 13.92 21.45
C THR A 120 13.71 15.09 21.81
N LEU A 121 13.14 16.18 22.33
CA LEU A 121 13.88 17.32 22.86
C LEU A 121 14.48 17.03 24.24
#